data_AF-A0A5K3FW12-F1
#
_entry.id   AF-A0A5K3FW12-F1
#
_cell.length_a   1.000
_cell.length_b   1.000
_cell.length_c   1.000
_cell.angle_alpha   90.00
_cell.angle_beta   90.00
_cell.angle_gamma   90.00
#
_symmetry.space_group_name_H-M   'P 1'
#
loop_
_entity.id
_entity.type
_entity.pdbx_description
1 polymer ?
#
loop_
_entity_poly.entity_id
_entity_poly.type
_entity_poly.pdbx_seq_one_letter_code
_entity_poly.pdbx_strand_id
1 'polypeptide(L)'
;MRIGVISRCVFYRGFEMSATSSPQFYTFEALDIDGNKVSMEKYRGKVAIVVNVATNSQGLCVLAFPCNQFGGQEPGTNAEIKENARSKFELTFDFFSKCDVNGSDAIPLFTYLQNTLKGTLSNKIKWNFTKFLIDRNGVPFKRYSPTTDPKVSENMQLGESVTSVCGW
;
A
#
# COMPACT_ATOMS: atom_id res chain seq x y z
N MET A 1 -45.90 -7.72 54.31
CA MET A 1 -45.55 -6.46 55.01
C MET A 1 -44.04 -6.30 54.88
N ARG A 2 -43.56 -5.27 54.17
CA ARG A 2 -42.21 -5.22 53.59
C ARG A 2 -41.11 -4.97 54.64
N ILE A 3 -40.07 -5.79 54.56
CA ILE A 3 -38.83 -5.80 55.34
C ILE A 3 -37.86 -4.82 54.68
N GLY A 4 -37.34 -3.84 55.41
CA GLY A 4 -36.30 -2.91 54.94
C GLY A 4 -34.92 -3.53 55.08
N VAL A 5 -34.21 -3.70 53.96
CA VAL A 5 -32.86 -4.26 53.91
C VAL A 5 -31.85 -3.13 54.09
N ILE A 6 -31.04 -3.21 55.14
CA ILE A 6 -29.91 -2.32 55.41
C ILE A 6 -28.77 -2.75 54.50
N SER A 7 -28.47 -1.95 53.46
CA SER A 7 -27.34 -2.21 52.58
C SER A 7 -26.05 -1.70 53.23
N ARG A 8 -25.14 -2.62 53.53
CA ARG A 8 -23.75 -2.35 53.95
C ARG A 8 -23.02 -1.60 52.84
N CYS A 9 -22.63 -0.36 53.08
CA CYS A 9 -21.53 0.27 52.34
C CYS A 9 -20.21 -0.11 53.02
N VAL A 10 -19.33 -0.75 52.26
CA VAL A 10 -18.00 -1.21 52.69
C VAL A 10 -16.99 -0.78 51.62
N PHE A 11 -15.92 -0.12 52.10
CA PHE A 11 -14.65 0.27 51.45
C PHE A 11 -14.73 1.30 50.28
N TYR A 12 -13.71 2.12 49.96
CA TYR A 12 -12.27 2.09 50.21
C TYR A 12 -11.74 3.51 50.52
N ARG A 13 -10.63 3.60 51.26
CA ARG A 13 -9.82 4.82 51.42
C ARG A 13 -9.49 5.40 50.05
N GLY A 14 -10.00 6.60 49.78
CA GLY A 14 -9.61 7.41 48.62
C GLY A 14 -8.20 7.95 48.82
N PHE A 15 -7.32 7.48 47.95
CA PHE A 15 -5.96 7.91 47.66
C PHE A 15 -5.83 9.44 47.59
N GLU A 16 -4.80 10.01 48.24
CA GLU A 16 -4.40 11.41 48.06
C GLU A 16 -4.10 11.66 46.57
N MET A 17 -4.73 12.69 45.99
CA MET A 17 -4.42 13.18 44.63
C MET A 17 -3.02 13.81 44.63
N SER A 18 -2.02 12.97 44.36
CA SER A 18 -0.72 13.42 43.87
C SER A 18 -0.91 14.09 42.50
N ALA A 19 -0.24 15.23 42.31
CA ALA A 19 -0.34 16.08 41.12
C ALA A 19 -0.36 15.24 39.83
N THR A 20 -1.45 15.35 39.07
CA THR A 20 -1.61 14.62 37.81
C THR A 20 -0.57 15.14 36.82
N SER A 21 0.52 14.40 36.67
CA SER A 21 1.45 14.60 35.56
C SER A 21 0.65 14.41 34.27
N SER A 22 0.48 15.49 33.50
CA SER A 22 -0.13 15.40 32.18
C SER A 22 0.58 14.31 31.38
N PRO A 23 -0.15 13.37 30.75
CA PRO A 23 0.49 12.34 29.93
C PRO A 23 1.41 13.00 28.89
N GLN A 24 2.63 12.48 28.80
CA GLN A 24 3.73 13.06 28.02
C GLN A 24 3.32 13.39 26.57
N PHE A 25 2.41 12.62 25.98
CA PHE A 25 1.89 12.89 24.64
C PHE A 25 1.35 14.31 24.47
N TYR A 26 0.62 14.82 25.47
CA TYR A 26 -0.05 16.11 25.39
C TYR A 26 0.88 17.31 25.61
N THR A 27 2.12 17.08 26.04
CA THR A 27 3.13 18.14 26.17
C THR A 27 3.87 18.42 24.87
N PHE A 28 3.64 17.64 23.81
CA PHE A 28 4.30 17.84 22.51
C PHE A 28 3.54 18.82 21.61
N GLU A 29 4.29 19.45 20.70
CA GLU A 29 3.80 20.31 19.64
C GLU A 29 4.46 19.92 18.32
N ALA A 30 3.75 20.07 17.21
CA ALA A 30 4.28 19.87 15.86
C ALA A 30 3.79 21.00 14.94
N LEU A 31 4.51 21.26 13.86
CA LEU A 31 4.00 22.11 12.79
C LEU A 31 3.00 21.31 11.95
N ASP A 32 1.88 21.91 11.58
CA ASP A 32 1.02 21.38 10.53
C ASP A 32 1.58 21.71 9.13
N ILE A 33 0.90 21.23 8.08
CA ILE A 33 1.35 21.38 6.69
C ILE A 33 1.39 22.85 6.22
N ASP A 34 0.62 23.72 6.86
CA ASP A 34 0.56 25.15 6.57
C ASP A 34 1.56 25.94 7.42
N GLY A 35 2.38 25.25 8.23
CA GLY A 35 3.43 25.84 9.06
C GLY A 35 2.94 26.38 10.40
N ASN A 36 1.69 26.12 10.81
CA ASN A 36 1.17 26.56 12.10
C ASN A 36 1.58 25.58 13.20
N LYS A 37 1.88 26.11 14.38
CA LYS A 37 2.18 25.28 15.54
C LYS A 37 0.90 24.69 16.12
N VAL A 38 0.81 23.36 16.18
CA VAL A 38 -0.32 22.61 16.72
C VAL A 38 0.12 21.80 17.95
N SER A 39 -0.51 22.06 19.09
CA SER A 39 -0.32 21.29 20.32
C SER A 39 -1.13 19.99 20.30
N MET A 40 -0.54 18.89 20.78
CA MET A 40 -1.22 17.61 20.91
C MET A 40 -2.35 17.62 21.96
N GLU A 41 -2.36 18.60 22.87
CA GLU A 41 -3.46 18.88 23.81
C GLU A 41 -4.83 18.97 23.11
N LYS A 42 -4.86 19.47 21.87
CA LYS A 42 -6.05 19.58 21.00
C LYS A 42 -6.79 18.23 20.82
N TYR A 43 -6.09 17.11 20.97
CA TYR A 43 -6.63 15.77 20.78
C TYR A 43 -7.01 15.07 22.10
N ARG A 44 -6.96 15.77 23.25
CA ARG A 44 -7.35 15.19 24.55
C ARG A 44 -8.79 14.66 24.50
N GLY A 45 -8.97 13.43 24.97
CA GLY A 45 -10.25 12.73 24.94
C GLY A 45 -10.63 12.12 23.59
N LYS A 46 -9.74 12.15 22.59
CA LYS A 46 -9.91 11.49 21.29
C LYS A 46 -8.92 10.35 21.13
N VAL A 47 -9.31 9.33 20.37
CA VAL A 47 -8.38 8.30 19.89
C VAL A 47 -7.63 8.89 18.68
N ALA A 48 -6.31 8.88 18.72
CA ALA A 48 -5.45 9.40 17.65
C ALA A 48 -4.39 8.35 17.27
N ILE A 49 -4.11 8.24 15.97
CA ILE A 49 -2.99 7.45 15.43
C ILE A 49 -1.97 8.46 14.88
N VAL A 50 -0.73 8.38 15.34
CA VAL A 50 0.38 9.18 14.80
C VAL A 50 1.16 8.31 13.82
N VAL A 51 1.23 8.75 12.56
CA VAL A 51 1.90 8.02 11.48
C VAL A 51 2.98 8.91 10.89
N ASN A 52 4.20 8.38 10.79
CA ASN A 52 5.23 8.94 9.93
C ASN A 52 4.80 8.69 8.48
N VAL A 53 4.55 9.77 7.72
CA VAL A 53 4.24 9.69 6.29
C VAL A 53 5.43 10.24 5.50
N ALA A 54 5.95 9.45 4.56
CA ALA A 54 6.97 9.86 3.61
C ALA A 54 6.40 9.81 2.18
N THR A 55 6.39 10.93 1.47
CA THR A 55 6.15 10.98 0.02
C THR A 55 7.51 11.09 -0.67
N ASN A 56 8.12 9.95 -1.03
CA ASN A 56 9.24 9.87 -1.97
C ASN A 56 9.52 8.41 -2.33
N SER A 57 8.89 7.89 -3.38
CA SER A 57 9.37 6.70 -4.08
C SER A 57 10.61 7.05 -4.93
N GLN A 58 11.68 7.57 -4.31
CA GLN A 58 12.94 7.74 -5.03
C GLN A 58 13.54 6.35 -5.28
N GLY A 59 13.40 5.86 -6.52
CA GLY A 59 14.07 4.66 -7.01
C GLY A 59 13.19 3.47 -7.39
N LEU A 60 11.85 3.58 -7.33
CA LEU A 60 10.96 2.61 -7.98
C LEU A 60 10.56 3.13 -9.36
N CYS A 61 10.94 2.39 -10.40
CA CYS A 61 10.45 2.59 -11.77
C CYS A 61 9.40 1.52 -12.09
N VAL A 62 8.28 1.93 -12.68
CA VAL A 62 7.25 1.00 -13.14
C VAL A 62 7.28 0.98 -14.66
N LEU A 63 7.56 -0.19 -15.22
CA LEU A 63 7.61 -0.44 -16.67
C LEU A 63 6.30 -1.12 -17.09
N ALA A 64 5.47 -0.42 -17.86
CA ALA A 64 4.17 -0.90 -18.30
C ALA A 64 4.25 -1.44 -19.74
N PHE A 65 3.91 -2.72 -19.92
CA PHE A 65 3.86 -3.40 -21.22
C PHE A 65 2.41 -3.77 -21.56
N PRO A 66 1.72 -3.00 -22.42
CA PRO A 66 0.38 -3.36 -22.89
C PRO A 66 0.39 -4.72 -23.59
N CYS A 67 -0.66 -5.52 -23.42
CA CYS A 67 -0.76 -6.86 -24.01
C CYS A 67 -2.22 -7.24 -24.28
N ASN A 68 -2.51 -7.77 -25.47
CA ASN A 68 -3.88 -8.13 -25.87
C ASN A 68 -4.18 -9.64 -25.80
N GLN A 69 -3.25 -10.46 -25.31
CA GLN A 69 -3.39 -11.92 -25.29
C GLN A 69 -4.43 -12.44 -24.28
N PHE A 70 -4.96 -11.57 -23.40
CA PHE A 70 -5.85 -11.95 -22.31
C PHE A 70 -7.23 -11.31 -22.49
N GLY A 71 -8.16 -12.10 -23.04
CA GLY A 71 -9.56 -11.68 -23.21
C GLY A 71 -9.77 -10.49 -24.15
N GLY A 72 -8.79 -10.13 -24.98
CA GLY A 72 -8.90 -9.00 -25.89
C GLY A 72 -9.05 -7.64 -25.19
N GLN A 73 -8.57 -7.52 -23.95
CA GLN A 73 -8.80 -6.34 -23.10
C GLN A 73 -7.93 -5.11 -23.48
N GLU A 74 -6.98 -5.26 -24.39
CA GLU A 74 -6.11 -4.17 -24.87
C GLU A 74 -6.07 -4.11 -26.42
N PRO A 75 -7.25 -3.92 -27.07
CA PRO A 75 -7.37 -4.04 -28.52
C PRO A 75 -6.74 -2.85 -29.26
N GLY A 76 -6.67 -1.68 -28.61
CA GLY A 76 -6.22 -0.43 -29.21
C GLY A 76 -4.77 -0.43 -29.71
N THR A 77 -4.45 0.52 -30.56
CA THR A 77 -3.10 0.82 -31.04
C THR A 77 -2.24 1.43 -29.93
N ASN A 78 -0.92 1.43 -30.10
CA ASN A 78 0.00 2.06 -29.13
C ASN A 78 -0.33 3.54 -28.86
N ALA A 79 -0.84 4.27 -29.86
CA ALA A 79 -1.25 5.66 -29.72
C ALA A 79 -2.48 5.79 -28.81
N GLU A 80 -3.53 5.02 -29.09
CA GLU A 80 -4.77 5.02 -28.30
C GLU A 80 -4.52 4.57 -26.85
N ILE A 81 -3.68 3.55 -26.65
CA ILE A 81 -3.31 3.08 -25.31
C ILE A 81 -2.59 4.17 -24.53
N LYS A 82 -1.64 4.88 -25.16
CA LYS A 82 -0.89 5.96 -24.52
C LYS A 82 -1.79 7.13 -24.12
N GLU A 83 -2.76 7.47 -24.97
CA GLU A 83 -3.73 8.53 -24.70
C GLU A 83 -4.70 8.13 -23.57
N ASN A 84 -5.20 6.90 -23.59
CA ASN A 84 -6.05 6.34 -22.54
C ASN A 84 -5.35 6.25 -21.18
N ALA A 85 -4.04 5.94 -21.16
CA ALA A 85 -3.25 5.89 -19.94
C ALA A 85 -3.04 7.28 -19.34
N ARG A 86 -2.61 8.26 -20.17
CA ARG A 86 -2.35 9.64 -19.73
C ARG A 86 -3.58 10.36 -19.20
N SER A 87 -4.76 10.08 -19.76
CA SER A 87 -6.01 10.72 -19.35
C SER A 87 -6.57 10.20 -18.02
N LYS A 88 -6.19 8.99 -17.61
CA LYS A 88 -6.73 8.32 -16.41
C LYS A 88 -5.83 8.42 -15.19
N PHE A 89 -4.56 8.71 -15.40
CA PHE A 89 -3.56 8.60 -14.36
C PHE A 89 -2.49 9.69 -14.57
N GLU A 90 -2.10 10.37 -13.49
CA GLU A 90 -0.97 11.31 -13.45
C GLU A 90 0.37 10.53 -13.50
N LEU A 91 0.60 9.77 -14.56
CA LEU A 91 1.56 8.66 -14.54
C LEU A 91 3.02 9.10 -14.52
N THR A 92 3.71 8.54 -13.55
CA THR A 92 5.17 8.42 -13.44
C THR A 92 5.71 7.11 -14.05
N PHE A 93 4.88 6.36 -14.80
CA PHE A 93 5.25 5.05 -15.36
C PHE A 93 5.79 5.16 -16.79
N ASP A 94 6.77 4.32 -17.11
CA ASP A 94 7.29 4.17 -18.45
C ASP A 94 6.43 3.18 -19.24
N PHE A 95 5.68 3.67 -20.22
CA PHE A 95 4.87 2.84 -21.12
C PHE A 95 5.68 2.40 -22.35
N PHE A 96 5.69 1.11 -22.61
CA PHE A 96 6.30 0.48 -23.78
C PHE A 96 5.26 0.16 -24.85
N SER A 97 5.73 -0.23 -26.04
CA SER A 97 4.87 -0.73 -27.11
C SER A 97 4.13 -1.99 -26.68
N LYS A 98 2.89 -2.16 -27.16
CA LYS A 98 2.12 -3.39 -27.03
C LYS A 98 2.92 -4.58 -27.56
N CYS A 99 2.97 -5.65 -26.80
CA CYS A 99 3.73 -6.84 -27.14
C CYS A 99 3.04 -8.12 -26.66
N ASP A 100 3.49 -9.24 -27.21
CA ASP A 100 3.14 -10.57 -26.72
C ASP A 100 4.05 -10.96 -25.56
N VAL A 101 3.47 -11.60 -24.55
CA VAL A 101 4.18 -12.02 -23.32
C VAL A 101 4.22 -13.54 -23.18
N ASN A 102 3.40 -14.26 -23.94
CA ASN A 102 3.37 -15.72 -24.05
C ASN A 102 3.52 -16.17 -25.52
N GLY A 103 3.93 -17.41 -25.73
CA GLY A 103 4.02 -18.02 -27.07
C GLY A 103 5.37 -17.79 -27.76
N SER A 104 5.47 -18.18 -29.04
CA SER A 104 6.68 -18.01 -29.85
C SER A 104 7.03 -16.55 -30.09
N ASP A 105 6.01 -15.68 -30.08
CA ASP A 105 6.14 -14.26 -30.39
C ASP A 105 6.37 -13.42 -29.12
N ALA A 106 6.48 -14.08 -27.96
CA ALA A 106 6.81 -13.42 -26.71
C ALA A 106 8.18 -12.77 -26.79
N ILE A 107 8.26 -11.50 -26.39
CA ILE A 107 9.56 -10.80 -26.37
C ILE A 107 10.53 -11.48 -25.40
N PRO A 108 11.86 -11.43 -25.65
CA PRO A 108 12.85 -12.13 -24.84
C PRO A 108 12.78 -11.82 -23.34
N LEU A 109 12.42 -10.59 -22.97
CA LEU A 109 12.27 -10.16 -21.57
C LEU A 109 11.25 -11.03 -20.82
N PHE A 110 10.04 -11.22 -21.36
CA PHE A 110 9.01 -12.01 -20.68
C PHE A 110 9.34 -13.50 -20.68
N THR A 111 10.00 -14.01 -21.73
CA THR A 111 10.51 -15.39 -21.75
C THR A 111 11.53 -15.61 -20.63
N TYR A 112 12.48 -14.68 -20.45
CA TYR A 112 13.44 -14.70 -19.36
C TYR A 112 12.76 -14.66 -17.99
N LEU A 113 11.88 -13.67 -17.75
CA LEU A 113 11.21 -13.49 -16.46
C LEU A 113 10.34 -14.68 -16.06
N GLN A 114 9.62 -15.29 -17.00
CA GLN A 114 8.78 -16.47 -16.72
C GLN A 114 9.61 -17.71 -16.36
N ASN A 115 10.80 -17.85 -16.95
CA ASN A 115 11.71 -18.97 -16.67
C ASN A 115 12.50 -18.78 -15.37
N THR A 116 12.89 -17.54 -15.06
CA THR A 116 13.60 -17.19 -13.81
C THR A 116 12.64 -17.22 -12.61
N LEU A 117 11.44 -16.65 -12.75
CA LEU A 117 10.42 -16.58 -11.71
C LEU A 117 9.22 -17.45 -12.08
N LYS A 118 9.34 -18.74 -11.79
CA LYS A 118 8.38 -19.79 -12.14
C LYS A 118 7.00 -19.53 -11.53
N GLY A 119 5.96 -19.89 -12.29
CA GLY A 119 4.58 -19.84 -11.84
C GLY A 119 4.13 -21.17 -11.23
N THR A 120 2.99 -21.17 -10.56
CA THR A 120 2.38 -22.41 -10.06
C THR A 120 1.80 -23.21 -11.24
N LEU A 121 2.21 -24.48 -11.38
CA LEU A 121 1.84 -25.43 -12.46
C LEU A 121 2.38 -25.11 -13.86
N SER A 122 2.46 -23.83 -14.24
CA SER A 122 3.04 -23.40 -15.52
C SER A 122 3.72 -22.05 -15.33
N ASN A 123 4.78 -21.83 -16.11
CA ASN A 123 5.50 -20.56 -16.14
C ASN A 123 4.77 -19.48 -16.94
N LYS A 124 3.77 -19.86 -17.77
CA LYS A 124 3.01 -18.91 -18.61
C LYS A 124 2.34 -17.82 -17.76
N ILE A 125 2.30 -16.60 -18.27
CA ILE A 125 1.49 -15.51 -17.70
C ILE A 125 0.02 -15.88 -17.90
N LYS A 126 -0.76 -15.88 -16.83
CA LYS A 126 -2.13 -16.43 -16.84
C LYS A 126 -3.19 -15.39 -17.16
N TRP A 127 -2.94 -14.13 -16.84
CA TRP A 127 -3.87 -13.02 -17.04
C TRP A 127 -3.14 -11.67 -16.97
N ASN A 128 -3.87 -10.60 -17.32
CA ASN A 128 -3.46 -9.21 -17.14
C ASN A 128 -2.99 -8.92 -15.70
N PHE A 129 -2.11 -7.94 -15.55
CA PHE A 129 -1.57 -7.50 -14.24
C PHE A 129 -0.76 -8.55 -13.47
N THR A 130 -0.12 -9.52 -14.14
CA THR A 130 0.98 -10.28 -13.52
C THR A 130 2.16 -9.33 -13.33
N LYS A 131 2.75 -9.27 -12.12
CA LYS A 131 3.88 -8.36 -11.81
C LYS A 131 5.16 -9.15 -11.59
N PHE A 132 6.28 -8.59 -12.05
CA PHE A 132 7.62 -9.06 -11.73
C PHE A 132 8.36 -7.92 -11.02
N LEU A 133 8.93 -8.17 -9.85
CA LEU A 133 9.86 -7.23 -9.23
C LEU A 133 11.28 -7.60 -9.63
N ILE A 134 12.01 -6.58 -10.07
CA ILE A 134 13.42 -6.62 -10.37
C ILE A 134 14.10 -5.72 -9.32
N ASP A 135 15.20 -6.20 -8.73
CA ASP A 135 15.95 -5.41 -7.76
C ASP A 135 16.81 -4.32 -8.43
N ARG A 136 17.52 -3.52 -7.62
CA ARG A 136 18.36 -2.41 -8.10
C ARG A 136 19.57 -2.87 -8.92
N ASN A 137 19.93 -4.15 -8.88
CA ASN A 137 21.03 -4.75 -9.64
C ASN A 137 20.52 -5.43 -10.93
N GLY A 138 19.22 -5.36 -11.22
CA GLY A 138 18.62 -5.99 -12.39
C GLY A 138 18.28 -7.48 -12.17
N VAL A 139 18.36 -7.99 -10.95
CA VAL A 139 18.06 -9.40 -10.65
C VAL A 139 16.56 -9.59 -10.42
N PRO A 140 15.89 -10.51 -11.13
CA PRO A 140 14.49 -10.82 -10.86
C PRO A 140 14.31 -11.40 -9.45
N PHE A 141 13.51 -10.71 -8.62
CA PHE A 141 13.34 -11.05 -7.22
C PHE A 141 12.08 -11.87 -6.97
N LYS A 142 10.92 -11.45 -7.50
CA LYS A 142 9.64 -12.09 -7.21
C LYS A 142 8.59 -11.87 -8.28
N ARG A 143 7.72 -12.88 -8.46
CA ARG A 143 6.54 -12.82 -9.34
C ARG A 143 5.26 -12.80 -8.51
N TYR A 144 4.30 -11.99 -8.95
CA TYR A 144 2.99 -11.81 -8.31
C TYR A 144 1.86 -12.17 -9.26
N SER A 145 0.81 -12.78 -8.71
CA SER A 145 -0.39 -13.13 -9.48
C SER A 145 -1.16 -11.86 -9.87
N PRO A 146 -2.00 -11.95 -10.93
CA PRO A 146 -2.99 -10.93 -11.28
C PRO A 146 -3.80 -10.42 -10.09
N THR A 147 -4.22 -11.36 -9.24
CA THR A 147 -5.07 -11.13 -8.05
C THR A 147 -4.29 -10.67 -6.81
N THR A 148 -2.96 -10.57 -6.89
CA THR A 148 -2.20 -9.96 -5.80
C THR A 148 -2.58 -8.49 -5.75
N ASP A 149 -3.19 -8.11 -4.61
CA ASP A 149 -3.61 -6.75 -4.30
C ASP A 149 -2.43 -5.78 -4.52
N PRO A 150 -2.61 -4.67 -5.27
CA PRO A 150 -1.58 -3.65 -5.44
C PRO A 150 -1.01 -3.12 -4.11
N LYS A 151 -1.75 -3.21 -3.00
CA LYS A 151 -1.24 -2.90 -1.64
C LYS A 151 -0.03 -3.73 -1.24
N VAL A 152 0.07 -4.97 -1.74
CA VAL A 152 1.22 -5.85 -1.50
C VAL A 152 2.43 -5.44 -2.34
N SER A 153 2.23 -4.80 -3.50
CA SER A 153 3.33 -4.23 -4.30
C SER A 153 3.84 -2.89 -3.76
N GLU A 154 3.02 -2.14 -3.03
CA GLU A 154 3.43 -0.89 -2.38
C GLU A 154 4.24 -1.16 -1.10
N ASN A 155 3.79 -2.13 -0.29
CA ASN A 155 4.57 -2.68 0.84
C ASN A 155 5.82 -3.46 0.39
N MET A 156 6.06 -3.63 -0.91
CA MET A 156 7.24 -4.31 -1.44
C MET A 156 8.52 -3.47 -1.31
N GLN A 157 8.40 -2.16 -1.06
CA GLN A 157 9.54 -1.29 -0.80
C GLN A 157 10.04 -1.33 0.65
N LEU A 158 9.23 -1.82 1.59
CA LEU A 158 9.50 -1.72 3.02
C LEU A 158 9.15 -3.04 3.68
N GLY A 159 10.17 -3.81 4.06
CA GLY A 159 9.96 -4.90 5.01
C GLY A 159 9.24 -4.35 6.24
N GLU A 160 8.14 -5.02 6.61
CA GLU A 160 7.28 -4.82 7.79
C GLU A 160 5.99 -3.99 7.63
N SER A 161 4.88 -4.73 7.78
CA SER A 161 3.61 -4.37 8.43
C SER A 161 3.30 -2.89 8.65
N VAL A 162 2.55 -2.27 7.74
CA VAL A 162 1.52 -1.29 8.11
C VAL A 162 0.31 -1.42 7.18
N THR A 163 -0.86 -1.40 7.79
CA THR A 163 -2.19 -1.49 7.21
C THR A 163 -2.68 -0.15 6.65
N SER A 164 -3.42 -0.26 5.54
CA SER A 164 -4.49 0.64 5.08
C SER A 164 -4.13 2.04 4.60
N VAL A 165 -4.19 2.25 3.28
CA VAL A 165 -5.05 3.31 2.69
C VAL A 165 -5.54 2.90 1.28
N CYS A 166 -6.75 3.35 0.96
CA CYS A 166 -7.44 3.45 -0.33
C CYS A 166 -7.87 2.14 -1.04
N GLY A 167 -9.18 2.08 -1.28
CA GLY A 167 -9.84 1.09 -2.12
C GLY A 167 -10.02 1.61 -3.53
N TRP A 168 -9.95 0.68 -4.47
CA TRP A 168 -10.55 0.67 -5.80
C TRP A 168 -11.04 -0.75 -6.05
#